data_AF-A0A9W5YYV3-F1
#
_entry.id   AF-A0A9W5YYV3-F1
#
_cell.length_a   1.000
_cell.length_b   1.000
_cell.length_c   1.000
_cell.angle_alpha   90.00
_cell.angle_beta   90.00
_cell.angle_gamma   90.00
#
_symmetry.space_group_name_H-M   'P 1'
#
loop_
_entity.id
_entity.type
_entity.pdbx_description
1 polymer ?
#
loop_
_entity_poly.entity_id
_entity_poly.type
_entity_poly.pdbx_seq_one_letter_code
_entity_poly.pdbx_strand_id
1 'polypeptide(L)'
;MNGIFAADLAAYLIVSPIVVYIFITHRRTGFLPWYCLTMFCSARVIGGALGVHDSASIAANIIQSVGITPLILCVDGLVHEARVYRYPYASRRLNWSVVIGTSITMVVAVSLSIKACLDIFEDKAQPDDYSLWKAGSALIVVVWIFQIGWSVYSLQFPEKGIRGPGYQGGTLLLQGALVALGFIGIRVIYSLVAVCNESKDLSPVYGLMSVRVILMFLPELFATVAMIAVGIRTRHLRELKDETDYTKLAVVQPTADGIAA
;
A
#
# COMPACT_ATOMS: atom_id res chain seq x y z
N MET A 1 -2.98 29.41 9.33
CA MET A 1 -2.79 28.04 9.87
C MET A 1 -3.28 27.06 8.82
N ASN A 2 -2.38 26.23 8.29
CA ASN A 2 -2.75 25.21 7.32
C ASN A 2 -3.46 24.05 8.04
N GLY A 3 -4.78 24.17 8.25
CA GLY A 3 -5.64 23.17 8.87
C GLY A 3 -5.57 21.76 8.26
N ILE A 4 -4.94 21.59 7.09
CA ILE A 4 -4.59 20.28 6.51
C ILE A 4 -3.74 19.46 7.47
N PHE A 5 -2.67 20.03 8.05
CA PHE A 5 -1.76 19.26 8.89
C PHE A 5 -2.43 18.81 10.20
N ALA A 6 -3.29 19.66 10.77
CA ALA A 6 -4.08 19.31 11.94
C ALA A 6 -5.13 18.23 11.64
N ALA A 7 -5.81 18.31 10.48
CA ALA A 7 -6.77 17.30 10.05
C ALA A 7 -6.09 15.95 9.73
N ASP A 8 -4.93 15.98 9.07
CA ASP A 8 -4.11 14.80 8.77
C ASP A 8 -3.66 14.13 10.08
N LEU A 9 -3.10 14.92 11.02
CA LEU A 9 -2.71 14.43 12.34
C LEU A 9 -3.89 13.80 13.10
N ALA A 10 -5.04 14.48 13.17
CA ALA A 10 -6.20 13.99 13.89
C ALA A 10 -6.74 12.69 13.28
N ALA A 11 -6.87 12.62 11.95
CA ALA A 11 -7.37 11.43 11.27
C ALA A 11 -6.44 10.22 11.47
N TYR A 12 -5.14 10.39 11.26
CA TYR A 12 -4.19 9.28 11.39
C TYR A 12 -3.92 8.88 12.84
N LEU A 13 -4.10 9.77 13.83
CA LEU A 13 -4.10 9.39 15.24
C LEU A 13 -5.28 8.47 15.62
N ILE A 14 -6.46 8.71 15.04
CA ILE A 14 -7.64 7.86 15.27
C ILE A 14 -7.47 6.50 14.59
N VAL A 15 -6.91 6.51 13.38
CA VAL A 15 -6.80 5.31 12.54
C VAL A 15 -5.60 4.43 12.92
N SER A 16 -4.49 5.01 13.39
CA SER A 16 -3.26 4.29 13.70
C SER A 16 -3.43 3.14 14.71
N PRO A 17 -4.14 3.27 15.84
CA PRO A 17 -4.39 2.16 16.76
C PRO A 17 -5.09 0.97 16.10
N ILE A 18 -6.02 1.24 15.18
CA ILE A 18 -6.76 0.20 14.45
C ILE A 18 -5.81 -0.54 13.51
N VAL A 19 -4.94 0.17 12.81
CA VAL A 19 -3.92 -0.43 11.93
C VAL A 19 -2.94 -1.30 12.72
N VAL A 20 -2.48 -0.83 13.88
CA VAL A 20 -1.60 -1.61 14.78
C VAL A 20 -2.32 -2.86 15.28
N TYR A 21 -3.61 -2.77 15.64
CA TYR A 21 -4.40 -3.93 16.01
C TYR A 21 -4.47 -4.96 14.87
N ILE A 22 -4.75 -4.53 13.64
CA ILE A 22 -4.79 -5.43 12.46
C ILE A 22 -3.43 -6.08 12.20
N PHE A 23 -2.35 -5.30 12.32
CA PHE A 23 -0.98 -5.79 12.18
C PHE A 23 -0.68 -6.92 13.17
N ILE A 24 -1.06 -6.75 14.43
CA ILE A 24 -0.87 -7.77 15.46
C ILE A 24 -1.73 -9.02 15.17
N THR A 25 -2.96 -8.86 14.67
CA THR A 25 -3.86 -10.00 14.38
C THR A 25 -3.43 -10.83 13.17
N HIS A 26 -2.96 -10.22 12.08
CA HIS A 26 -2.57 -10.95 10.86
C HIS A 26 -1.17 -11.58 10.93
N ARG A 27 -0.33 -11.12 11.86
CA ARG A 27 0.96 -11.71 12.26
C ARG A 27 1.85 -12.07 11.05
N ARG A 28 2.25 -13.35 10.86
CA ARG A 28 3.29 -13.75 9.89
C ARG A 28 2.81 -13.88 8.43
N THR A 29 1.53 -14.17 8.19
CA THR A 29 1.05 -14.44 6.82
C THR A 29 0.69 -13.16 6.06
N GLY A 30 0.21 -12.15 6.79
CA GLY A 30 -0.09 -10.81 6.26
C GLY A 30 0.95 -9.74 6.62
N PHE A 31 2.16 -10.13 7.04
CA PHE A 31 3.14 -9.15 7.56
C PHE A 31 3.38 -7.98 6.60
N LEU A 32 3.51 -8.26 5.30
CA LEU A 32 3.89 -7.27 4.28
C LEU A 32 2.90 -6.09 4.17
N PRO A 33 1.60 -6.31 3.89
CA PRO A 33 0.66 -5.20 3.76
C PRO A 33 0.51 -4.39 5.05
N TRP A 34 0.35 -5.07 6.19
CA TRP A 34 0.06 -4.40 7.45
C TRP A 34 1.28 -3.66 8.02
N TYR A 35 2.50 -4.16 7.76
CA TYR A 35 3.73 -3.43 8.07
C TYR A 35 3.83 -2.14 7.27
N CYS A 36 3.63 -2.19 5.95
CA CYS A 36 3.63 -1.02 5.08
C CYS A 36 2.54 0.00 5.47
N LEU A 37 1.34 -0.47 5.85
CA LEU A 37 0.25 0.39 6.32
C LEU A 37 0.57 1.06 7.65
N THR A 38 1.21 0.33 8.57
CA THR A 38 1.66 0.89 9.86
C THR A 38 2.71 1.97 9.61
N MET A 39 3.73 1.69 8.80
CA MET A 39 4.76 2.66 8.42
C MET A 39 4.17 3.91 7.76
N PHE A 40 3.18 3.73 6.88
CA PHE A 40 2.45 4.83 6.29
C PHE A 40 1.76 5.72 7.35
N CYS A 41 1.00 5.12 8.25
CA CYS A 41 0.30 5.85 9.30
C CYS A 41 1.28 6.57 10.25
N SER A 42 2.41 5.94 10.59
CA SER A 42 3.46 6.56 11.39
C SER A 42 4.04 7.80 10.70
N ALA A 43 4.37 7.68 9.41
CA ALA A 43 4.87 8.79 8.62
C ALA A 43 3.86 9.95 8.58
N ARG A 44 2.56 9.65 8.51
CA ARG A 44 1.50 10.67 8.55
C ARG A 44 1.36 11.39 9.88
N VAL A 45 1.40 10.65 10.97
CA VAL A 45 1.38 11.27 12.32
C VAL A 45 2.59 12.18 12.50
N ILE A 46 3.79 11.74 12.10
CA ILE A 46 5.01 12.55 12.19
C ILE A 46 4.93 13.78 11.28
N GLY A 47 4.53 13.60 10.01
CA GLY A 47 4.40 14.69 9.04
C GLY A 47 3.36 15.74 9.46
N GLY A 48 2.20 15.28 9.97
CA GLY A 48 1.16 16.14 10.52
C GLY A 48 1.63 16.91 11.76
N ALA A 49 2.31 16.25 12.70
CA ALA A 49 2.85 16.90 13.89
C ALA A 49 3.90 17.97 13.53
N LEU A 50 4.82 17.66 12.61
CA LEU A 50 5.81 18.63 12.11
C LEU A 50 5.14 19.81 11.41
N GLY A 51 4.14 19.57 10.56
CA GLY A 51 3.44 20.62 9.83
C GLY A 51 2.52 21.50 10.69
N VAL A 52 2.06 21.00 11.84
CA VAL A 52 1.33 21.82 12.84
C VAL A 52 2.28 22.74 13.60
N HIS A 53 3.48 22.26 13.93
CA HIS A 53 4.50 23.05 14.61
C HIS A 53 5.16 24.09 13.66
N ASP A 54 5.51 23.66 12.45
CA ASP A 54 6.10 24.50 11.42
C ASP A 54 5.54 24.16 10.04
N SER A 55 4.61 24.99 9.56
CA SER A 55 3.96 24.80 8.26
C SER A 55 4.88 25.03 7.05
N ALA A 56 6.07 25.62 7.24
CA ALA A 56 7.07 25.82 6.19
C ALA A 56 8.14 24.71 6.19
N SER A 57 8.06 23.74 7.10
CA SER A 57 9.04 22.67 7.21
C SER A 57 9.16 21.87 5.91
N ILE A 58 10.35 21.88 5.32
CA ILE A 58 10.70 21.08 4.14
C ILE A 58 10.46 19.60 4.43
N ALA A 59 10.82 19.14 5.64
CA ALA A 59 10.60 17.76 6.07
C ALA A 59 9.11 17.37 6.06
N ALA A 60 8.22 18.25 6.56
CA ALA A 60 6.78 17.99 6.53
C ALA A 60 6.25 17.86 5.10
N ASN A 61 6.68 18.75 4.19
CA ASN A 61 6.28 18.72 2.79
C ASN A 61 6.81 17.48 2.04
N ILE A 62 8.04 17.04 2.32
CA ILE A 62 8.61 15.81 1.77
C ILE A 62 7.81 14.59 2.26
N ILE A 63 7.58 14.47 3.56
CA ILE A 63 6.82 13.34 4.14
C ILE A 63 5.42 13.25 3.52
N GLN A 64 4.75 14.39 3.35
CA GLN A 64 3.43 14.42 2.74
C GLN A 64 3.49 13.99 1.26
N SER A 65 4.52 14.38 0.52
CA SER A 65 4.69 14.05 -0.90
C SER A 65 5.07 12.58 -1.14
N VAL A 66 5.84 11.97 -0.23
CA VAL A 66 6.38 10.60 -0.37
C VAL A 66 5.41 9.52 0.14
N GLY A 67 4.34 9.91 0.86
CA GLY A 67 3.42 8.97 1.51
C GLY A 67 2.70 7.97 0.58
N ILE A 68 2.65 8.21 -0.73
CA ILE A 68 1.99 7.30 -1.68
C ILE A 68 2.72 5.95 -1.78
N THR A 69 4.04 5.95 -1.63
CA THR A 69 4.84 4.75 -1.88
C THR A 69 4.57 3.62 -0.88
N PRO A 70 4.57 3.88 0.44
CA PRO A 70 4.12 2.89 1.42
C PRO A 70 2.70 2.36 1.16
N LEU A 71 1.77 3.18 0.64
CA LEU A 71 0.42 2.74 0.30
C LEU A 71 0.40 1.78 -0.90
N ILE A 72 1.15 2.07 -1.96
CA ILE A 72 1.26 1.17 -3.12
C ILE A 72 1.89 -0.16 -2.71
N LEU A 73 2.92 -0.14 -1.86
CA LEU A 73 3.54 -1.36 -1.32
C LEU A 73 2.60 -2.13 -0.38
N CYS A 74 1.73 -1.43 0.35
CA CYS A 74 0.67 -2.06 1.12
C CYS A 74 -0.29 -2.84 0.21
N VAL A 75 -0.71 -2.25 -0.92
CA VAL A 75 -1.54 -2.95 -1.91
C VAL A 75 -0.82 -4.16 -2.51
N ASP A 76 0.45 -4.03 -2.88
CA ASP A 76 1.26 -5.15 -3.37
C ASP A 76 1.29 -6.31 -2.36
N GLY A 77 1.45 -5.99 -1.08
CA GLY A 77 1.34 -6.94 0.02
C GLY A 77 -0.04 -7.59 0.14
N LEU A 78 -1.12 -6.84 -0.05
CA LEU A 78 -2.49 -7.37 -0.01
C LEU A 78 -2.74 -8.34 -1.18
N VAL A 79 -2.25 -8.01 -2.38
CA VAL A 79 -2.34 -8.87 -3.56
C VAL A 79 -1.53 -10.15 -3.35
N HIS A 80 -0.33 -10.04 -2.78
CA HIS A 80 0.49 -11.20 -2.43
C HIS A 80 -0.22 -12.11 -1.41
N GLU A 81 -0.75 -11.54 -0.32
CA GLU A 81 -1.48 -12.29 0.71
C GLU A 81 -2.73 -12.97 0.12
N ALA A 82 -3.52 -12.24 -0.65
CA ALA A 82 -4.70 -12.75 -1.35
C ALA A 82 -4.38 -13.94 -2.27
N ARG A 83 -3.29 -13.86 -3.03
CA ARG A 83 -2.83 -14.96 -3.90
C ARG A 83 -2.39 -16.18 -3.10
N VAL A 84 -1.74 -15.99 -1.96
CA VAL A 84 -1.35 -17.11 -1.07
C VAL A 84 -2.57 -17.86 -0.53
N TYR A 85 -3.69 -17.17 -0.26
CA TYR A 85 -4.93 -17.82 0.17
C TYR A 85 -5.74 -18.41 -0.98
N ARG A 86 -5.70 -17.78 -2.16
CA ARG A 86 -6.50 -18.15 -3.33
C ARG A 86 -5.87 -19.30 -4.13
N TYR A 87 -4.54 -19.32 -4.21
CA TYR A 87 -3.74 -20.26 -5.00
C TYR A 87 -2.57 -20.81 -4.16
N PRO A 88 -2.81 -21.76 -3.23
CA PRO A 88 -1.76 -22.32 -2.38
C PRO A 88 -0.69 -23.11 -3.16
N TYR A 89 -1.04 -23.61 -4.35
CA TYR A 89 -0.14 -24.35 -5.25
C TYR A 89 0.55 -23.46 -6.29
N ALA A 90 0.31 -22.14 -6.26
CA ALA A 90 0.99 -21.18 -7.10
C ALA A 90 2.50 -21.23 -6.89
N SER A 91 3.27 -20.94 -7.94
CA SER A 91 4.72 -20.85 -7.81
C SER A 91 5.11 -19.72 -6.82
N ARG A 92 5.55 -20.11 -5.62
CA ARG A 92 5.97 -19.18 -4.56
C ARG A 92 7.06 -18.21 -5.05
N ARG A 93 7.91 -18.65 -5.97
CA ARG A 93 8.97 -17.83 -6.58
C ARG A 93 8.38 -16.66 -7.38
N LEU A 94 7.39 -16.90 -8.24
CA LEU A 94 6.79 -15.84 -9.06
C LEU A 94 6.12 -14.77 -8.19
N ASN A 95 5.36 -15.19 -7.17
CA ASN A 95 4.68 -14.26 -6.27
C ASN A 95 5.69 -13.36 -5.54
N TRP A 96 6.80 -13.91 -5.04
CA TRP A 96 7.87 -13.13 -4.40
C TRP A 96 8.68 -12.29 -5.38
N SER A 97 8.92 -12.77 -6.60
CA SER A 97 9.62 -11.99 -7.64
C SER A 97 8.85 -10.73 -7.99
N VAL A 98 7.51 -10.79 -8.07
CA VAL A 98 6.69 -9.60 -8.32
C VAL A 98 6.80 -8.60 -7.17
N VAL A 99 6.68 -9.06 -5.92
CA VAL A 99 6.80 -8.20 -4.73
C VAL A 99 8.18 -7.53 -4.64
N ILE A 100 9.24 -8.29 -4.89
CA ILE A 100 10.61 -7.75 -4.86
C ILE A 100 10.81 -6.75 -6.00
N GLY A 101 10.36 -7.09 -7.21
CA GLY A 101 10.47 -6.22 -8.38
C GLY A 101 9.73 -4.90 -8.17
N THR A 102 8.49 -4.93 -7.69
CA THR A 102 7.69 -3.74 -7.40
C THR A 102 8.34 -2.91 -6.29
N SER A 103 8.84 -3.55 -5.24
CA SER A 103 9.53 -2.88 -4.12
C SER A 103 10.80 -2.17 -4.57
N ILE A 104 11.68 -2.83 -5.33
CA ILE A 104 12.91 -2.21 -5.86
C ILE A 104 12.55 -1.02 -6.75
N THR A 105 11.58 -1.20 -7.63
CA THR A 105 11.13 -0.16 -8.56
C THR A 105 10.60 1.06 -7.82
N MET A 106 9.81 0.85 -6.76
CA MET A 106 9.29 1.94 -5.91
C MET A 106 10.41 2.67 -5.14
N VAL A 107 11.41 1.94 -4.62
CA VAL A 107 12.56 2.56 -3.96
C VAL A 107 13.33 3.47 -4.92
N VAL A 108 13.56 3.02 -6.16
CA VAL A 108 14.21 3.81 -7.20
C VAL A 108 13.37 5.05 -7.52
N ALA A 109 12.06 4.89 -7.77
CA ALA A 109 11.17 5.99 -8.11
C ALA A 109 11.13 7.09 -7.03
N VAL A 110 11.03 6.69 -5.77
CA VAL A 110 11.04 7.62 -4.63
C VAL A 110 12.39 8.29 -4.47
N SER A 111 13.49 7.55 -4.57
CA SER A 111 14.84 8.10 -4.38
C SER A 111 15.13 9.19 -5.42
N LEU A 112 14.73 8.98 -6.68
CA LEU A 112 14.83 9.98 -7.74
C LEU A 112 13.99 11.22 -7.42
N SER A 113 12.74 11.01 -7.01
CA SER A 113 11.82 12.11 -6.68
C SER A 113 12.31 12.93 -5.48
N ILE A 114 12.84 12.28 -4.44
CA ILE A 114 13.37 12.96 -3.25
C ILE A 114 14.64 13.74 -3.59
N LYS A 115 15.59 13.16 -4.34
CA LYS A 115 16.81 13.86 -4.75
C LYS A 115 16.48 15.16 -5.48
N ALA A 116 15.69 15.06 -6.55
CA ALA A 116 15.28 16.22 -7.33
C ALA A 116 14.57 17.28 -6.48
N CYS A 117 13.70 16.84 -5.57
CA CYS A 117 12.98 17.71 -4.65
C CYS A 117 13.94 18.46 -3.71
N LEU A 118 14.93 17.78 -3.14
CA LEU A 118 15.94 18.38 -2.25
C LEU A 118 16.81 19.40 -3.00
N ASP A 119 17.29 19.06 -4.19
CA ASP A 119 18.14 19.96 -4.98
C ASP A 119 17.39 21.24 -5.42
N ILE A 120 16.09 21.11 -5.71
CA ILE A 120 15.19 22.25 -5.95
C ILE A 120 14.99 23.10 -4.68
N PHE A 121 14.82 22.48 -3.51
CA PHE A 121 14.61 23.20 -2.25
C PHE A 121 15.86 23.91 -1.71
N GLU A 122 17.06 23.38 -1.98
CA GLU A 122 18.34 23.98 -1.57
C GLU A 122 18.82 25.08 -2.52
N ASP A 123 18.02 25.48 -3.52
CA ASP A 123 18.36 26.47 -4.54
C ASP A 123 19.61 26.08 -5.37
N LYS A 124 19.89 24.78 -5.44
CA LYS A 124 20.96 24.15 -6.24
C LYS A 124 20.43 23.54 -7.53
N ALA A 125 19.19 23.87 -7.90
CA ALA A 125 18.45 23.26 -8.97
C ALA A 125 19.21 23.32 -10.30
N GLN A 126 19.60 22.16 -10.81
CA GLN A 126 20.06 22.00 -12.19
C GLN A 126 18.86 21.73 -13.10
N PRO A 127 18.95 22.06 -14.40
CA PRO A 127 17.87 21.76 -15.35
C PRO A 127 17.53 20.26 -15.43
N ASP A 128 18.45 19.37 -15.04
CA ASP A 128 18.22 17.92 -15.00
C ASP A 128 17.35 17.48 -13.81
N ASP A 129 17.25 18.26 -12.72
CA ASP A 129 16.49 17.86 -11.52
C ASP A 129 14.98 17.81 -11.79
N TYR A 130 14.46 18.73 -12.61
CA TYR A 130 13.08 18.66 -13.08
C TYR A 130 12.82 17.41 -13.93
N SER A 131 13.81 16.96 -14.69
CA SER A 131 13.77 15.74 -15.50
C SER A 131 13.69 14.51 -14.58
N LEU A 132 14.52 14.49 -13.52
CA LEU A 132 14.56 13.43 -12.51
C LEU A 132 13.25 13.35 -11.71
N TRP A 133 12.64 14.48 -11.36
CA TRP A 133 11.35 14.50 -10.67
C TRP A 133 10.20 14.00 -11.56
N LYS A 134 10.18 14.41 -12.84
CA LYS A 134 9.24 13.88 -13.84
C LYS A 134 9.42 12.39 -14.04
N ALA A 135 10.66 11.92 -14.16
CA ALA A 135 10.98 10.50 -14.30
C ALA A 135 10.51 9.67 -13.10
N GLY A 136 10.83 10.10 -11.88
CA GLY A 136 10.39 9.43 -10.65
C GLY A 136 8.86 9.35 -10.54
N SER A 137 8.16 10.45 -10.85
CA SER A 137 6.69 10.50 -10.83
C SER A 137 6.06 9.59 -11.89
N ALA A 138 6.61 9.57 -13.11
CA ALA A 138 6.18 8.67 -14.17
C ALA A 138 6.39 7.20 -13.79
N LEU A 139 7.50 6.88 -13.11
CA LEU A 139 7.81 5.54 -12.65
C LEU A 139 6.78 5.04 -11.61
N ILE A 140 6.34 5.91 -10.70
CA ILE A 140 5.26 5.60 -9.74
C ILE A 140 3.95 5.26 -10.48
N VAL A 141 3.62 6.01 -11.53
CA VAL A 141 2.42 5.77 -12.36
C VAL A 141 2.51 4.40 -13.05
N VAL A 142 3.66 4.06 -13.60
CA VAL A 142 3.89 2.75 -14.24
C VAL A 142 3.70 1.62 -13.23
N VAL A 143 4.25 1.74 -12.01
CA VAL A 143 4.06 0.73 -10.96
C VAL A 143 2.59 0.62 -10.56
N TRP A 144 1.88 1.74 -10.45
CA TRP A 144 0.45 1.74 -10.15
C TRP A 144 -0.39 1.02 -11.23
N ILE A 145 -0.14 1.30 -12.52
CA ILE A 145 -0.82 0.60 -13.64
C ILE A 145 -0.50 -0.89 -13.60
N PHE A 146 0.77 -1.24 -13.37
CA PHE A 146 1.21 -2.62 -13.23
C PHE A 146 0.47 -3.33 -12.08
N GLN A 147 0.29 -2.67 -10.93
CA GLN A 147 -0.46 -3.22 -9.79
C GLN A 147 -1.94 -3.45 -10.10
N ILE A 148 -2.58 -2.55 -10.86
CA ILE A 148 -3.95 -2.76 -11.33
C ILE A 148 -3.99 -4.01 -12.22
N GLY A 149 -3.10 -4.09 -13.21
CA GLY A 149 -3.03 -5.23 -14.12
C GLY A 149 -2.79 -6.54 -13.38
N TRP A 150 -1.85 -6.56 -12.43
CA TRP A 150 -1.54 -7.73 -11.62
C TRP A 150 -2.69 -8.16 -10.70
N SER A 151 -3.40 -7.19 -10.12
CA SER A 151 -4.61 -7.45 -9.32
C SER A 151 -5.72 -8.03 -10.20
N VAL A 152 -6.04 -7.41 -11.33
CA VAL A 152 -7.06 -7.92 -12.26
C VAL A 152 -6.71 -9.31 -12.77
N TYR A 153 -5.45 -9.54 -13.16
CA TYR A 153 -4.95 -10.85 -13.59
C TYR A 153 -5.17 -11.90 -12.49
N SER A 154 -4.85 -11.56 -11.24
CA SER A 154 -5.02 -12.45 -10.09
C SER A 154 -6.50 -12.79 -9.79
N LEU A 155 -7.45 -11.89 -10.12
CA LEU A 155 -8.90 -12.17 -10.06
C LEU A 155 -9.41 -13.04 -11.20
N GLN A 156 -8.99 -12.73 -12.43
CA GLN A 156 -9.62 -13.27 -13.63
C GLN A 156 -9.08 -14.63 -14.04
N PHE A 157 -7.80 -14.90 -13.77
CA PHE A 157 -7.15 -16.13 -14.17
C PHE A 157 -6.93 -17.01 -12.95
N PRO A 158 -7.91 -17.86 -12.58
CA PRO A 158 -7.66 -18.91 -11.62
C PRO A 158 -6.57 -19.83 -12.16
N GLU A 159 -5.45 -19.93 -11.44
CA GLU A 159 -4.47 -20.99 -11.69
C GLU A 159 -5.21 -22.33 -11.66
N LYS A 160 -4.88 -23.21 -12.61
CA LYS A 160 -5.50 -24.52 -12.79
C LYS A 160 -5.26 -25.37 -11.54
N GLY A 161 -6.15 -25.27 -10.56
CA GLY A 161 -5.99 -25.89 -9.25
C GLY A 161 -7.25 -25.80 -8.40
N ILE A 162 -7.31 -26.65 -7.38
CA ILE A 162 -8.40 -26.72 -6.41
C ILE A 162 -8.47 -25.38 -5.67
N ARG A 163 -9.66 -24.79 -5.60
CA ARG A 163 -9.91 -23.54 -4.85
C ARG A 163 -9.51 -23.78 -3.39
N GLY A 164 -8.59 -22.98 -2.87
CA GLY A 164 -8.19 -23.08 -1.47
C GLY A 164 -9.35 -22.76 -0.52
N PRO A 165 -9.33 -23.28 0.72
CA PRO A 165 -10.36 -23.00 1.74
C PRO A 165 -10.50 -21.49 2.05
N GLY A 166 -9.45 -20.71 1.82
CA GLY A 166 -9.44 -19.25 1.94
C GLY A 166 -9.84 -18.47 0.67
N TYR A 167 -10.39 -19.11 -0.37
CA TYR A 167 -10.66 -18.48 -1.67
C TYR A 167 -11.58 -17.24 -1.58
N GLN A 168 -12.64 -17.31 -0.78
CA GLN A 168 -13.56 -16.17 -0.59
C GLN A 168 -12.85 -14.99 0.10
N GLY A 169 -12.05 -15.27 1.12
CA GLY A 169 -11.25 -14.28 1.83
C GLY A 169 -10.15 -13.64 0.99
N GLY A 170 -9.43 -14.44 0.22
CA GLY A 170 -8.43 -13.95 -0.73
C GLY A 170 -9.06 -13.08 -1.82
N THR A 171 -10.28 -13.42 -2.26
CA THR A 171 -11.02 -12.59 -3.23
C THR A 171 -11.47 -11.26 -2.61
N LEU A 172 -11.90 -11.26 -1.34
CA LEU A 172 -12.23 -10.04 -0.61
C LEU A 172 -11.00 -9.13 -0.43
N LEU A 173 -9.84 -9.70 -0.11
CA LEU A 173 -8.57 -8.96 -0.04
C LEU A 173 -8.24 -8.28 -1.35
N LEU A 174 -8.43 -8.99 -2.46
CA LEU A 174 -8.06 -8.51 -3.78
C LEU A 174 -9.06 -7.49 -4.34
N GLN A 175 -10.35 -7.63 -4.03
CA GLN A 175 -11.35 -6.59 -4.27
C GLN A 175 -11.04 -5.32 -3.46
N GLY A 176 -10.66 -5.49 -2.19
CA GLY A 176 -10.18 -4.40 -1.33
C GLY A 176 -8.98 -3.67 -1.91
N ALA A 177 -8.00 -4.42 -2.41
CA ALA A 177 -6.82 -3.88 -3.09
C ALA A 177 -7.19 -3.06 -4.33
N LEU A 178 -8.14 -3.52 -5.16
CA LEU A 178 -8.63 -2.76 -6.32
C LEU A 178 -9.34 -1.46 -5.93
N VAL A 179 -10.18 -1.49 -4.89
CA VAL A 179 -10.83 -0.28 -4.36
C VAL A 179 -9.79 0.71 -3.87
N ALA A 180 -8.79 0.25 -3.10
CA ALA A 180 -7.69 1.08 -2.64
C ALA A 180 -6.87 1.66 -3.81
N LEU A 181 -6.58 0.86 -4.84
CA LEU A 181 -5.89 1.30 -6.06
C LEU A 181 -6.65 2.38 -6.82
N GLY A 182 -7.98 2.34 -6.82
CA GLY A 182 -8.82 3.39 -7.40
C GLY A 182 -8.60 4.74 -6.73
N PHE A 183 -8.65 4.76 -5.39
CA PHE A 183 -8.38 5.98 -4.62
C PHE A 183 -6.92 6.45 -4.74
N ILE A 184 -5.95 5.53 -4.65
CA ILE A 184 -4.53 5.84 -4.86
C ILE A 184 -4.30 6.41 -6.26
N GLY A 185 -5.03 5.95 -7.27
CA GLY A 185 -4.96 6.45 -8.65
C GLY A 185 -5.25 7.94 -8.77
N ILE A 186 -6.26 8.45 -8.06
CA ILE A 186 -6.60 9.89 -8.03
C ILE A 186 -5.38 10.70 -7.59
N ARG A 187 -4.72 10.24 -6.52
CA ARG A 187 -3.54 10.87 -5.94
C ARG A 187 -2.32 10.81 -6.86
N VAL A 188 -2.07 9.65 -7.48
CA VAL A 188 -0.96 9.43 -8.42
C VAL A 188 -1.11 10.29 -9.67
N ILE A 189 -2.30 10.34 -10.26
CA ILE A 189 -2.58 11.17 -11.45
C ILE A 189 -2.45 12.65 -11.12
N TYR A 190 -2.99 13.10 -9.99
CA TYR A 190 -2.82 14.49 -9.54
C TYR A 190 -1.33 14.83 -9.37
N SER A 191 -0.55 13.94 -8.77
CA SER A 191 0.89 14.17 -8.57
C SER A 191 1.64 14.25 -9.90
N LEU A 192 1.29 13.41 -10.88
CA LEU A 192 1.84 13.48 -12.24
C LEU A 192 1.48 14.81 -12.92
N VAL A 193 0.21 15.21 -12.90
CA VAL A 193 -0.26 16.46 -13.53
C VAL A 193 0.42 17.67 -12.90
N ALA A 194 0.57 17.67 -11.58
CA ALA A 194 1.24 18.77 -10.87
C ALA A 194 2.72 18.90 -11.27
N VAL A 195 3.41 17.77 -11.49
CA VAL A 195 4.82 17.75 -11.92
C VAL A 195 4.98 18.06 -13.41
N CYS A 196 4.06 17.61 -14.26
CA CYS A 196 4.11 17.86 -15.69
C CYS A 196 3.74 19.30 -16.08
N ASN A 197 2.83 19.94 -15.34
CA ASN A 197 2.32 21.27 -15.69
C ASN A 197 3.11 22.43 -15.06
N GLU A 198 4.12 22.14 -14.21
CA GLU A 198 4.98 23.12 -13.51
C GLU A 198 4.20 24.29 -12.86
N SER A 199 2.92 24.10 -12.60
CA SER A 199 1.99 25.16 -12.27
C SER A 199 2.02 25.40 -10.78
N LYS A 200 2.40 26.61 -10.36
CA LYS A 200 2.50 26.98 -8.94
C LYS A 200 1.19 26.71 -8.17
N ASP A 201 0.04 26.92 -8.80
CA ASP A 201 -1.30 26.70 -8.23
C ASP A 201 -1.73 25.23 -8.08
N LEU A 202 -1.09 24.31 -8.83
CA LEU A 202 -1.34 22.87 -8.78
C LEU A 202 -0.25 22.12 -8.00
N SER A 203 0.83 22.80 -7.63
CA SER A 203 1.97 22.18 -6.96
C SER A 203 1.52 21.52 -5.64
N PRO A 204 2.02 20.32 -5.30
CA PRO A 204 1.65 19.62 -4.06
C PRO A 204 2.07 20.38 -2.79
N VAL A 205 2.86 21.44 -2.95
CA VAL A 205 3.49 22.24 -1.89
C VAL A 205 2.89 23.65 -1.78
N TYR A 206 2.67 24.35 -2.90
CA TYR A 206 2.14 25.72 -2.95
C TYR A 206 0.72 25.84 -3.52
N GLY A 207 0.16 24.74 -4.01
CA GLY A 207 -1.16 24.73 -4.63
C GLY A 207 -2.28 25.02 -3.64
N LEU A 208 -3.45 25.35 -4.19
CA LEU A 208 -4.64 25.68 -3.42
C LEU A 208 -4.93 24.63 -2.35
N MET A 209 -5.13 25.10 -1.11
CA MET A 209 -5.36 24.25 0.06
C MET A 209 -6.49 23.23 -0.18
N SER A 210 -7.59 23.66 -0.80
CA SER A 210 -8.73 22.80 -1.14
C SER A 210 -8.36 21.67 -2.10
N VAL A 211 -7.47 21.93 -3.06
CA VAL A 211 -7.00 20.94 -4.04
C VAL A 211 -6.15 19.89 -3.33
N ARG A 212 -5.27 20.31 -2.41
CA ARG A 212 -4.49 19.38 -1.59
C ARG A 212 -5.40 18.53 -0.69
N VAL A 213 -6.42 19.10 -0.04
CA VAL A 213 -7.36 18.30 0.78
C VAL A 213 -8.04 17.22 -0.06
N ILE A 214 -8.57 17.59 -1.23
CA ILE A 214 -9.42 16.72 -2.05
C ILE A 214 -8.62 15.70 -2.86
N LEU A 215 -7.45 16.07 -3.37
CA LEU A 215 -6.65 15.23 -4.27
C LEU A 215 -5.42 14.61 -3.61
N MET A 216 -5.04 15.08 -2.42
CA MET A 216 -3.94 14.51 -1.62
C MET A 216 -4.50 13.69 -0.46
N PHE A 217 -5.10 14.37 0.52
CA PHE A 217 -5.48 13.78 1.79
C PHE A 217 -6.65 12.78 1.70
N LEU A 218 -7.77 13.19 1.10
CA LEU A 218 -9.00 12.38 1.02
C LEU A 218 -8.80 11.01 0.35
N PRO A 219 -8.15 10.91 -0.82
CA PRO A 219 -7.97 9.61 -1.48
C PRO A 219 -7.08 8.67 -0.66
N GLU A 220 -6.06 9.20 0.02
CA GLU A 220 -5.16 8.42 0.86
C GLU A 220 -5.86 7.93 2.13
N LEU A 221 -6.72 8.76 2.73
CA LEU A 221 -7.56 8.37 3.86
C LEU A 221 -8.58 7.29 3.45
N PHE A 222 -9.27 7.46 2.33
CA PHE A 222 -10.23 6.46 1.85
C PHE A 222 -9.56 5.13 1.49
N ALA A 223 -8.38 5.16 0.85
CA ALA A 223 -7.59 3.96 0.60
C ALA A 223 -7.24 3.26 1.92
N THR A 224 -6.80 4.01 2.93
CA THR A 224 -6.45 3.48 4.25
C THR A 224 -7.67 2.84 4.94
N VAL A 225 -8.81 3.53 4.96
CA VAL A 225 -10.06 3.01 5.54
C VAL A 225 -10.54 1.76 4.80
N ALA A 226 -10.46 1.73 3.47
CA ALA A 226 -10.82 0.56 2.67
C ALA A 226 -9.95 -0.66 3.02
N MET A 227 -8.63 -0.45 3.14
CA MET A 227 -7.69 -1.51 3.54
C MET A 227 -7.93 -2.00 4.98
N ILE A 228 -8.26 -1.09 5.90
CA ILE A 228 -8.63 -1.43 7.28
C ILE A 228 -9.91 -2.28 7.32
N ALA A 229 -10.95 -1.87 6.59
CA ALA A 229 -12.22 -2.60 6.55
C ALA A 229 -12.01 -4.04 6.04
N VAL A 230 -11.17 -4.20 5.02
CA VAL A 230 -10.80 -5.50 4.46
C VAL A 230 -9.93 -6.28 5.44
N GLY A 231 -8.99 -5.65 6.13
CA GLY A 231 -8.17 -6.26 7.17
C GLY A 231 -9.01 -6.83 8.30
N ILE A 232 -9.93 -6.05 8.86
CA ILE A 232 -10.82 -6.50 9.93
C ILE A 232 -11.66 -7.71 9.47
N ARG A 233 -12.19 -7.68 8.25
CA ARG A 233 -13.03 -8.77 7.71
C ARG A 233 -12.24 -10.05 7.43
N THR A 234 -10.94 -9.96 7.18
CA THR A 234 -10.09 -11.08 6.73
C THR A 234 -9.27 -11.68 7.87
N ARG A 235 -9.44 -11.19 9.10
CA ARG A 235 -8.70 -11.65 10.29
C ARG A 235 -8.83 -13.15 10.59
N HIS A 236 -9.97 -13.77 10.28
CA HIS A 236 -10.22 -15.19 10.57
C HIS A 236 -9.69 -16.15 9.50
N LEU A 237 -9.19 -15.64 8.36
CA LEU A 237 -8.74 -16.49 7.25
C LEU A 237 -7.56 -17.40 7.62
N ARG A 238 -6.82 -17.05 8.66
CA ARG A 238 -5.73 -17.87 9.18
C ARG A 238 -6.24 -19.12 9.92
N GLU A 239 -7.29 -19.00 10.72
CA GLU A 239 -7.86 -20.14 11.46
C GLU A 239 -8.36 -21.18 10.46
N LEU A 240 -9.05 -20.73 9.41
CA LEU A 240 -9.49 -21.58 8.31
C LEU A 240 -8.33 -22.26 7.57
N LYS A 241 -7.21 -21.57 7.35
CA LYS A 241 -6.03 -22.18 6.70
C LYS A 241 -5.35 -23.22 7.59
N ASP A 242 -5.29 -23.00 8.90
CA ASP A 242 -4.61 -23.90 9.84
C ASP A 242 -5.43 -25.17 10.12
N GLU A 243 -6.76 -25.04 10.13
CA GLU A 243 -7.72 -26.15 10.30
C GLU A 243 -7.80 -27.04 9.06
N THR A 244 -7.66 -26.44 7.86
CA THR A 244 -7.74 -27.17 6.58
C THR A 244 -6.36 -27.58 6.03
N ASP A 245 -5.29 -27.44 6.82
CA ASP A 245 -3.95 -27.87 6.41
C ASP A 245 -3.88 -29.41 6.42
N TYR A 246 -4.17 -30.02 5.27
CA TYR A 246 -4.13 -31.48 5.08
C TYR A 246 -2.76 -32.09 5.43
N THR A 247 -1.69 -31.30 5.42
CA THR A 247 -0.36 -31.72 5.87
C THR A 247 -0.28 -31.95 7.38
N LYS A 248 -1.12 -31.28 8.17
CA LYS A 248 -1.30 -31.53 9.61
C LYS A 248 -2.32 -32.64 9.87
N LEU A 249 -3.38 -32.72 9.07
CA LEU A 249 -4.39 -33.78 9.20
C LEU A 249 -3.82 -35.16 8.81
N ALA A 250 -2.86 -35.23 7.90
CA ALA A 250 -2.16 -36.48 7.57
C ALA A 250 -1.21 -36.98 8.68
N VAL A 251 -0.91 -36.16 9.70
CA VAL A 251 -0.15 -36.58 10.90
C VAL A 251 -1.06 -37.29 11.91
N VAL A 252 -2.38 -37.12 11.81
CA VAL A 252 -3.35 -37.96 12.51
C VAL A 252 -3.65 -39.17 11.62
N GLN A 253 -2.67 -40.08 11.51
CA GLN A 253 -2.94 -41.40 10.94
C GLN A 253 -4.00 -42.13 11.79
N PRO A 254 -4.87 -42.96 11.19
CA PRO A 254 -5.73 -43.85 11.94
C PRO A 254 -4.85 -44.75 12.80
N THR A 255 -5.09 -44.79 14.11
CA THR A 255 -4.47 -45.80 14.98
C THR A 255 -4.77 -47.17 14.40
N ALA A 256 -3.70 -47.90 14.11
CA ALA A 256 -3.72 -49.24 13.51
C ALA A 256 -4.15 -50.33 14.50
N ASP A 257 -5.14 -50.05 15.35
CA ASP A 257 -5.64 -50.99 16.36
C ASP A 257 -7.11 -51.26 16.10
N GLY A 258 -7.43 -52.37 15.43
CA GLY A 258 -8.82 -52.81 15.35
C GLY A 258 -9.21 -53.85 14.31
N ILE A 259 -8.29 -54.49 13.58
CA ILE A 259 -8.63 -55.71 12.82
C ILE A 259 -7.56 -56.77 13.08
N ALA A 260 -7.70 -57.43 14.22
CA ALA A 260 -7.18 -58.77 14.46
C ALA A 260 -8.28 -59.58 15.17
N ALA A 261 -8.47 -60.81 14.69
CA ALA A 261 -9.46 -61.84 15.06
C ALA A 261 -10.85 -61.70 14.42
#